data_AF-A0A1Q3DA21-F1
#
_entry.id   AF-A0A1Q3DA21-F1
#
_cell.length_a   1.000
_cell.length_b   1.000
_cell.length_c   1.000
_cell.angle_alpha   90.00
_cell.angle_beta   90.00
_cell.angle_gamma   90.00
#
_symmetry.space_group_name_H-M   'P 1'
#
loop_
_entity.id
_entity.type
_entity.pdbx_description
1 polymer ?
#
loop_
_entity_poly.entity_id
_entity_poly.type
_entity_poly.pdbx_seq_one_letter_code
_entity_poly.pdbx_strand_id
1 'polypeptide(L)'
;MEVDGITEEEEEERYEDCTSKDTALQPQVSLHALTGSIGQDTTQVVAVVRRKHLQALIDSGSTHNFLIEDIVQKLGLPLVYIPMVNARIANGEQLYCSKMCKDFQWKVQVTYLKLMCLLYTLRIMI
;
A
#
# COMPACT_ATOMS: atom_id res chain seq x y z
N MET A 1 21.82 -51.28 -35.36
CA MET A 1 22.38 -49.93 -35.41
C MET A 1 21.23 -49.05 -35.81
N GLU A 2 20.70 -48.10 -35.05
CA GLU A 2 21.02 -47.41 -33.79
C GLU A 2 19.63 -46.81 -33.36
N VAL A 3 19.17 -46.97 -32.11
CA VAL A 3 19.11 -45.94 -31.02
C VAL A 3 18.81 -44.51 -31.52
N ASP A 4 18.03 -43.64 -30.91
CA ASP A 4 17.28 -43.50 -29.65
C ASP A 4 16.28 -42.34 -29.93
N GLY A 5 15.15 -42.19 -29.24
CA GLY A 5 15.13 -41.35 -28.04
C GLY A 5 14.12 -40.22 -28.21
N ILE A 6 13.21 -40.12 -27.24
CA ILE A 6 12.26 -39.04 -27.05
C ILE A 6 13.03 -37.72 -26.87
N THR A 7 12.58 -36.64 -27.50
CA THR A 7 12.69 -35.32 -26.89
C THR A 7 11.37 -34.60 -27.09
N GLU A 8 10.62 -34.53 -25.99
CA GLU A 8 9.56 -33.56 -25.75
C GLU A 8 10.15 -32.17 -26.01
N GLU A 9 9.50 -31.38 -26.85
CA GLU A 9 9.87 -29.97 -27.07
C GLU A 9 9.44 -29.17 -25.84
N GLU A 10 10.31 -29.17 -24.82
CA GLU A 10 10.27 -28.25 -23.70
C GLU A 10 10.87 -26.89 -24.10
N GLU A 11 10.14 -25.85 -23.72
CA GLU A 11 10.59 -24.48 -23.40
C GLU A 11 11.24 -23.61 -24.47
N GLU A 12 10.54 -22.52 -24.80
CA GLU A 12 11.06 -21.19 -24.48
C GLU A 12 9.86 -20.28 -24.20
N GLU A 13 9.34 -20.32 -22.95
CA GLU A 13 8.54 -19.21 -22.45
C GLU A 13 9.47 -18.00 -22.38
N ARG A 14 9.43 -17.20 -23.44
CA ARG A 14 10.06 -15.90 -23.55
C ARG A 14 9.67 -15.09 -22.32
N TYR A 15 10.62 -14.92 -21.40
CA TYR A 15 10.53 -13.94 -20.32
C TYR A 15 10.28 -12.58 -20.96
N GLU A 16 9.01 -12.14 -20.97
CA GLU A 16 8.70 -10.75 -21.28
C GLU A 16 9.30 -9.91 -20.16
N ASP A 17 10.42 -9.27 -20.50
CA ASP A 17 10.98 -8.15 -19.78
C ASP A 17 9.91 -7.06 -19.70
N CYS A 18 9.15 -7.04 -18.60
CA CYS A 18 8.17 -6.00 -18.30
C CYS A 18 8.89 -4.71 -17.87
N THR A 19 9.67 -4.12 -18.77
CA THR A 19 10.17 -2.75 -18.65
C THR A 19 9.22 -1.74 -19.31
N SER A 20 7.90 -1.92 -19.13
CA SER A 20 6.93 -0.84 -19.31
C SER A 20 6.58 -0.28 -17.93
N LYS A 21 7.29 0.78 -17.52
CA LYS A 21 7.03 1.56 -16.30
C LYS A 21 5.68 2.25 -16.42
N ASP A 22 4.63 1.52 -16.06
CA ASP A 22 3.33 2.10 -15.81
C ASP A 22 3.39 2.80 -14.43
N THR A 23 3.75 4.09 -14.44
CA THR A 23 3.80 4.92 -13.22
C THR A 23 2.46 4.94 -12.47
N ALA A 24 1.36 4.59 -13.14
CA ALA A 24 0.03 4.45 -12.55
C ALA A 24 -0.07 3.29 -11.54
N LEU A 25 0.78 2.26 -11.64
CA LEU A 25 0.79 1.09 -10.74
C LEU A 25 1.77 1.25 -9.57
N GLN A 26 2.61 2.29 -9.57
CA GLN A 26 3.57 2.52 -8.50
C GLN A 26 2.84 2.98 -7.22
N PRO A 27 3.05 2.34 -6.06
CA PRO A 27 2.47 2.82 -4.80
C PRO A 27 2.94 4.25 -4.49
N GLN A 28 2.04 5.06 -3.94
CA GLN A 28 2.30 6.44 -3.59
C GLN A 28 2.00 6.67 -2.11
N VAL A 29 2.88 7.42 -1.44
CA VAL A 29 2.77 7.79 -0.03
C VAL A 29 2.77 9.31 0.06
N SER A 30 1.77 9.88 0.72
CA SER A 30 1.79 11.31 1.02
C SER A 30 2.85 11.64 2.07
N LEU A 31 3.29 12.90 2.10
CA LEU A 31 4.22 13.36 3.14
C LEU A 31 3.60 13.28 4.55
N HIS A 32 2.29 13.50 4.65
CA HIS A 32 1.56 13.43 5.92
C HIS A 32 1.53 12.01 6.47
N ALA A 33 1.24 11.01 5.61
CA ALA A 33 1.29 9.60 6.00
C ALA A 33 2.70 9.15 6.41
N LEU A 34 3.73 9.60 5.69
CA LEU A 34 5.12 9.25 5.99
C LEU A 34 5.59 9.82 7.34
N THR A 35 5.21 11.06 7.64
CA THR A 35 5.63 11.76 8.86
C THR A 35 4.70 11.53 10.05
N GLY A 36 3.54 10.90 9.83
CA GLY A 36 2.53 10.76 10.87
C GLY A 36 1.81 12.07 11.22
N SER A 37 1.89 13.09 10.36
CA SER A 37 1.32 14.42 10.61
C SER A 37 -0.11 14.54 10.08
N ILE A 38 -0.88 15.45 10.70
CA ILE A 38 -2.25 15.76 10.29
C ILE A 38 -2.22 16.95 9.32
N GLY A 39 -2.62 16.72 8.09
CA GLY A 39 -2.90 17.72 7.05
C GLY A 39 -4.37 17.75 6.61
N GLN A 40 -4.68 18.57 5.61
CA GLN A 40 -6.04 18.75 5.06
C GLN A 40 -6.64 17.44 4.52
N ASP A 41 -5.79 16.57 3.96
CA ASP A 41 -6.18 15.30 3.32
C ASP A 41 -6.07 14.09 4.26
N THR A 42 -5.82 14.33 5.55
CA THR A 42 -5.63 13.26 6.54
C THR A 42 -6.56 13.41 7.73
N THR A 43 -6.99 12.28 8.26
CA THR A 43 -7.75 12.20 9.50
C THR A 43 -7.11 11.17 10.42
N GLN A 44 -6.79 11.56 11.65
CA GLN A 44 -6.27 10.64 12.66
C GLN A 44 -7.41 9.95 13.40
N VAL A 45 -7.32 8.63 13.53
CA VAL A 45 -8.28 7.79 14.25
C VAL A 45 -7.58 6.90 15.26
N VAL A 46 -8.31 6.49 16.30
CA VAL A 46 -7.84 5.45 17.21
C VAL A 46 -8.30 4.09 16.67
N ALA A 47 -7.32 3.24 16.44
CA ALA A 47 -7.48 1.88 16.00
C ALA A 47 -7.14 0.91 17.13
N VAL A 48 -7.88 -0.18 17.21
CA VAL A 48 -7.55 -1.35 18.04
C VAL A 48 -7.05 -2.45 17.12
N VAL A 49 -5.78 -2.81 17.28
CA VAL A 49 -5.17 -3.96 16.60
C VAL A 49 -4.90 -5.01 17.67
N ARG A 50 -5.52 -6.18 17.52
CA ARG A 50 -5.61 -7.22 18.55
C ARG A 50 -6.20 -6.68 19.86
N ARG A 51 -5.36 -6.19 20.77
CA ARG A 51 -5.73 -5.65 22.10
C ARG A 51 -4.99 -4.36 22.44
N LYS A 52 -4.36 -3.72 21.45
CA LYS A 52 -3.56 -2.50 21.62
C LYS A 52 -4.22 -1.35 20.86
N HIS A 53 -4.28 -0.18 21.50
CA HIS A 53 -4.72 1.05 20.87
C HIS A 53 -3.54 1.67 20.14
N LEU A 54 -3.75 2.03 18.88
CA LEU A 54 -2.78 2.65 17.99
C LEU A 54 -3.44 3.86 17.33
N GLN A 55 -2.63 4.85 16.99
CA GLN A 55 -3.07 5.91 16.10
C GLN A 55 -2.92 5.43 14.66
N ALA A 56 -3.98 5.56 13.87
CA ALA A 56 -3.98 5.35 12.44
C ALA A 56 -4.29 6.67 11.73
N LEU A 57 -3.64 6.90 10.60
CA LEU A 57 -3.99 8.00 9.69
C LEU A 57 -4.80 7.42 8.54
N ILE A 58 -5.98 7.99 8.32
CA ILE A 58 -6.74 7.86 7.10
C ILE A 58 -6.25 8.97 6.19
N ASP A 59 -5.65 8.64 5.06
CA ASP A 59 -5.01 9.60 4.17
C ASP A 59 -5.50 9.39 2.73
N SER A 60 -6.20 10.38 2.17
CA SER A 60 -6.66 10.32 0.78
C SER A 60 -5.56 10.61 -0.24
N GLY A 61 -4.40 11.11 0.20
CA GLY A 61 -3.24 11.39 -0.66
C GLY A 61 -2.32 10.19 -0.91
N SER A 62 -2.61 9.02 -0.32
CA SER A 62 -1.84 7.78 -0.51
C SER A 62 -2.65 6.76 -1.34
N THR A 63 -1.97 5.95 -2.15
CA THR A 63 -2.66 4.93 -2.99
C THR A 63 -2.71 3.55 -2.34
N HIS A 64 -1.87 3.30 -1.33
CA HIS A 64 -1.77 2.05 -0.60
C HIS A 64 -1.76 2.31 0.91
N ASN A 65 -2.04 1.28 1.69
CA ASN A 65 -1.92 1.33 3.14
C ASN A 65 -0.48 1.01 3.55
N PHE A 66 0.11 1.85 4.39
CA PHE A 66 1.47 1.67 4.90
C PHE A 66 1.44 1.38 6.41
N LEU A 67 2.32 0.48 6.84
CA LEU A 67 2.49 0.12 8.26
C LEU A 67 3.94 0.35 8.66
N ILE A 68 4.12 0.85 9.88
CA ILE A 68 5.45 0.97 10.48
C ILE A 68 5.88 -0.42 10.94
N GLU A 69 6.97 -0.94 10.37
CA GLU A 69 7.44 -2.30 10.62
C GLU A 69 7.65 -2.58 12.11
N ASP A 70 8.24 -1.65 12.86
CA ASP A 70 8.44 -1.74 14.31
C ASP A 70 7.14 -2.02 15.07
N ILE A 71 6.03 -1.43 14.64
CA ILE A 71 4.72 -1.65 15.26
C ILE A 71 4.25 -3.08 14.94
N VAL A 72 4.41 -3.52 13.70
CA VAL A 72 4.05 -4.88 13.26
C VAL A 72 4.82 -5.94 14.06
N GLN A 73 6.13 -5.73 14.23
CA GLN A 73 6.99 -6.60 15.03
C GLN A 73 6.62 -6.58 16.52
N LYS A 74 6.43 -5.40 17.14
CA LYS A 74 6.02 -5.27 18.55
C LYS A 74 4.67 -5.92 18.84
N LEU A 75 3.76 -5.90 17.86
CA LEU A 75 2.47 -6.56 17.99
C LEU A 75 2.55 -8.06 17.73
N GLY A 76 3.66 -8.57 17.18
CA GLY A 76 3.84 -9.98 16.80
C GLY A 76 2.96 -10.38 15.61
N LEU A 77 2.71 -9.46 14.68
CA LEU A 77 1.90 -9.70 13.49
C LEU A 77 2.73 -10.46 12.44
N PRO A 78 2.09 -11.36 11.66
CA PRO A 78 2.81 -12.14 10.65
C PRO A 78 3.32 -11.23 9.53
N LEU A 79 4.60 -11.37 9.21
CA LEU A 79 5.24 -10.68 8.09
C LEU A 79 5.67 -11.71 7.05
N VAL A 80 5.47 -11.38 5.78
CA VAL A 80 6.02 -12.12 4.65
C VAL A 80 6.97 -11.24 3.88
N TYR A 81 8.04 -11.83 3.37
CA TYR A 81 8.93 -11.16 2.42
C TYR A 81 8.26 -11.11 1.06
N ILE A 82 8.45 -9.99 0.37
CA ILE A 82 7.94 -9.73 -0.98
C ILE A 82 9.09 -9.25 -1.86
N PRO A 83 8.97 -9.39 -3.20
CA PRO A 83 9.82 -8.65 -4.12
C PRO A 83 9.85 -7.16 -3.75
N MET A 84 11.01 -6.53 -3.87
CA MET A 84 11.18 -5.13 -3.45
C MET A 84 10.22 -4.23 -4.23
N VAL A 85 9.33 -3.57 -3.51
CA VAL A 85 8.39 -2.59 -4.06
C VAL A 85 8.92 -1.19 -3.80
N ASN A 86 8.96 -0.37 -4.84
CA ASN A 86 9.40 1.01 -4.78
C ASN A 86 8.18 1.93 -4.74
N ALA A 87 7.86 2.48 -3.57
CA ALA A 87 6.80 3.46 -3.40
C ALA A 87 7.34 4.88 -3.58
N ARG A 88 6.60 5.74 -4.28
CA ARG A 88 6.94 7.15 -4.48
C ARG A 88 6.39 7.99 -3.34
N ILE A 89 7.23 8.85 -2.77
CA ILE A 89 6.81 9.83 -1.76
C ILE A 89 6.42 11.12 -2.49
N ALA A 90 5.44 11.87 -1.96
CA ALA A 90 4.98 13.14 -2.54
C ALA A 90 6.09 14.19 -2.76
N ASN A 91 7.20 14.13 -2.02
CA ASN A 91 8.37 15.00 -2.21
C ASN A 91 9.31 14.55 -3.34
N GLY A 92 8.99 13.46 -4.04
CA GLY A 92 9.80 12.88 -5.13
C GLY A 92 10.78 11.81 -4.69
N GLU A 93 10.97 11.58 -3.38
CA GLU A 93 11.80 10.50 -2.85
C GLU A 93 11.14 9.13 -3.01
N GLN A 94 11.88 8.07 -2.68
CA GLN A 94 11.42 6.69 -2.81
C GLN A 94 11.51 5.96 -1.48
N LEU A 95 10.45 5.23 -1.16
CA LEU A 95 10.36 4.32 -0.03
C LEU A 95 10.41 2.88 -0.54
N TYR A 96 11.34 2.09 -0.02
CA TYR A 96 11.52 0.70 -0.43
C TYR A 96 10.88 -0.26 0.56
N CYS A 97 9.94 -1.06 0.09
CA CYS A 97 9.20 -2.03 0.89
C CYS A 97 9.60 -3.45 0.47
N SER A 98 10.13 -4.24 1.42
CA SER A 98 10.52 -5.65 1.19
C SER A 98 9.70 -6.64 2.01
N LYS A 99 8.74 -6.14 2.79
CA LYS A 99 7.89 -6.94 3.68
C LYS A 99 6.44 -6.48 3.61
N MET A 100 5.54 -7.42 3.85
CA MET A 100 4.09 -7.19 3.88
C MET A 100 3.48 -7.92 5.08
N CYS A 101 2.51 -7.29 5.75
CA CYS A 101 1.64 -7.96 6.70
C CYS A 101 0.41 -8.45 5.95
N LYS A 102 0.32 -9.76 5.69
CA LYS A 102 -0.91 -10.35 5.14
C LYS A 102 -2.00 -10.35 6.22
N ASP A 103 -3.24 -10.11 5.80
CA ASP A 103 -4.44 -10.17 6.65
C ASP A 103 -4.41 -9.23 7.88
N PHE A 104 -3.94 -8.00 7.69
CA PHE A 104 -3.96 -7.00 8.76
C PHE A 104 -5.41 -6.67 9.16
N GLN A 105 -5.76 -7.02 10.40
CA GLN A 105 -7.07 -6.75 10.97
C GLN A 105 -6.99 -5.68 12.06
N TRP A 106 -7.85 -4.70 11.95
CA TRP A 106 -7.95 -3.58 12.86
C TRP A 106 -9.41 -3.20 13.06
N LYS A 107 -9.72 -2.62 14.23
CA LYS A 107 -11.04 -2.07 14.53
C LYS A 107 -10.90 -0.59 14.80
N VAL A 108 -11.61 0.24 14.06
CA VAL A 108 -11.69 1.66 14.35
C VAL A 108 -12.65 1.87 15.52
N GLN A 109 -12.22 2.60 16.56
CA GLN A 109 -13.16 3.01 17.59
C GLN A 109 -14.16 4.01 17.00
N VAL A 110 -15.45 3.82 17.28
CA VAL A 110 -16.51 4.72 16.81
C VAL A 110 -16.19 6.14 17.28
N THR A 111 -15.69 6.95 16.36
CA THR A 111 -15.30 8.35 16.58
C THR A 111 -15.95 9.17 15.48
N TYR A 112 -16.54 10.30 15.82
CA TYR A 112 -17.07 11.24 14.82
C TYR A 112 -15.91 11.92 14.11
N LEU A 113 -15.74 11.63 12.81
CA LEU A 113 -14.74 12.28 11.98
C LEU A 113 -15.32 13.59 11.45
N LYS A 114 -14.60 14.68 11.66
CA LYS A 114 -14.96 15.99 11.10
C LYS A 114 -14.27 16.13 9.74
N LEU A 115 -15.00 15.87 8.67
CA LEU A 115 -14.50 16.07 7.31
C LEU A 115 -14.77 17.51 6.84
N MET A 116 -13.82 18.08 6.09
CA MET A 116 -14.03 19.32 5.35
C MET A 116 -14.63 18.96 3.98
N CYS A 117 -15.92 19.22 3.77
CA CYS A 117 -16.58 18.99 2.49
C CYS A 117 -16.72 20.30 1.72
N LEU A 118 -16.22 20.35 0.49
CA LEU A 118 -16.57 21.41 -0.45
C LEU A 118 -17.91 21.08 -1.09
N LEU A 119 -18.92 21.91 -0.85
CA LEU A 119 -20.24 21.78 -1.46
C LEU A 119 -20.25 22.57 -2.76
N TYR A 120 -20.51 21.90 -3.88
CA TYR A 120 -20.79 22.57 -5.15
C TYR A 120 -22.25 22.30 -5.55
N THR A 121 -22.94 23.33 -6.01
CA THR A 121 -24.27 23.19 -6.63
C THR A 121 -24.09 23.18 -8.13
N LEU A 122 -24.24 22.02 -8.78
CA LEU A 122 -24.30 21.95 -10.24
C LEU A 122 -25.70 22.41 -10.68
N ARG A 123 -25.80 23.62 -11.25
CA ARG A 123 -27.01 24.05 -11.97
C ARG A 123 -26.91 23.55 -13.40
N ILE A 124 -27.72 22.55 -13.76
CA ILE A 124 -27.96 22.21 -15.16
C ILE A 124 -28.85 23.33 -15.73
N MET A 125 -28.29 24.17 -16.59
CA MET A 125 -29.09 24.95 -17.54
C MET A 125 -29.42 24.01 -18.69
N ILE A 126 -30.72 23.82 -18.94
CA ILE A 126 -31.26 23.04 -20.05
C ILE A 126 -30.88 23.71 -21.37
#